data_AF-A0A9D7LWC8-F1
#
_entry.id   AF-A0A9D7LWC8-F1
#
_cell.length_a   1.000
_cell.length_b   1.000
_cell.length_c   1.000
_cell.angle_alpha   90.00
_cell.angle_beta   90.00
_cell.angle_gamma   90.00
#
_symmetry.space_group_name_H-M   'P 1'
#
loop_
_entity.id
_entity.type
_entity.pdbx_description
1 polymer ?
#
loop_
_entity_poly.entity_id
_entity_poly.type
_entity_poly.pdbx_seq_one_letter_code
_entity_poly.pdbx_strand_id
1 'polypeptide(L)'
;MSLLVRLIGLPRWVQVLGGIGLLLAAAGIWLHFHDRGVIREHERKIEAAAAAAREQAGDERVHDAAANAKREGDMHHAIDTAAPGGALSPAARALACERLRQHGRTPAACRSDRGD
;
A
#
# COMPACT_ATOMS: atom_id res chain seq x y z
N MET A 1 -47.22 1.99 41.49
CA MET A 1 -46.81 1.26 42.72
C MET A 1 -45.50 0.54 42.43
N SER A 2 -44.47 0.94 43.17
CA SER A 2 -43.06 0.91 42.79
C SER A 2 -42.44 -0.47 42.58
N LEU A 3 -41.65 -0.64 41.52
CA LEU A 3 -40.69 -1.75 41.33
C LEU A 3 -39.81 -1.97 42.58
N LEU A 4 -39.49 -0.88 43.27
CA LEU A 4 -38.78 -0.87 44.55
C LEU A 4 -39.50 -1.66 45.67
N VAL A 5 -40.84 -1.67 45.70
CA VAL A 5 -41.63 -2.40 46.72
C VAL A 5 -41.61 -3.91 46.46
N ARG A 6 -41.61 -4.33 45.19
CA ARG A 6 -41.46 -5.75 44.81
C ARG A 6 -40.05 -6.28 45.08
N LEU A 7 -39.04 -5.43 44.94
CA LEU A 7 -37.65 -5.79 45.25
C LEU A 7 -37.43 -6.09 46.73
N ILE A 8 -38.08 -5.33 47.64
CA ILE A 8 -37.96 -5.53 49.09
C ILE A 8 -38.60 -6.84 49.56
N GLY A 9 -39.63 -7.34 48.84
CA GLY A 9 -40.28 -8.63 49.13
C GLY A 9 -39.57 -9.87 48.59
N LEU A 10 -38.49 -9.71 47.80
CA LEU A 10 -37.72 -10.84 47.28
C LEU A 10 -36.78 -11.41 48.35
N PRO A 11 -36.51 -12.73 48.32
CA PRO A 11 -35.56 -13.33 49.23
C PRO A 11 -34.16 -12.72 49.02
N ARG A 12 -33.43 -12.47 50.12
CA ARG A 12 -32.17 -11.70 50.13
C ARG A 12 -31.13 -12.18 49.10
N TRP A 13 -31.10 -13.48 48.80
CA TRP A 13 -30.18 -14.04 47.80
C TRP A 13 -30.46 -13.51 46.38
N VAL A 14 -31.72 -13.26 46.01
CA VAL A 14 -32.10 -12.68 44.71
C VAL A 14 -31.66 -11.23 44.62
N GLN A 15 -31.79 -10.46 45.71
CA GLN A 15 -31.33 -9.08 45.76
C GLN A 15 -29.80 -8.99 45.61
N VAL A 16 -29.07 -9.89 46.29
CA VAL A 16 -27.60 -9.96 46.19
C VAL A 16 -27.17 -10.35 44.79
N LEU A 17 -27.73 -11.42 44.21
CA LEU A 17 -27.41 -11.82 42.83
C LEU A 17 -27.78 -10.75 41.81
N GLY A 18 -28.92 -10.08 42.00
CA GLY A 18 -29.33 -8.95 41.15
C GLY A 18 -28.34 -7.78 41.23
N GLY A 19 -27.87 -7.44 42.43
CA GLY A 19 -26.85 -6.40 42.63
C GLY A 19 -25.51 -6.78 41.99
N ILE A 20 -25.07 -8.03 42.14
CA ILE A 20 -23.85 -8.54 41.50
C ILE A 20 -24.00 -8.48 39.97
N GLY A 21 -25.13 -8.94 39.43
CA GLY A 21 -25.40 -8.89 37.99
C GLY A 21 -25.37 -7.47 37.44
N LEU A 22 -25.93 -6.49 38.17
CA LEU A 22 -25.90 -5.09 37.79
C LEU A 22 -24.47 -4.52 37.77
N LEU A 23 -23.66 -4.85 38.78
CA LEU A 23 -22.25 -4.45 38.85
C LEU A 23 -21.43 -5.03 37.70
N LEU A 24 -21.63 -6.31 37.39
CA LEU A 24 -20.94 -6.97 36.26
C LEU A 24 -21.33 -6.35 34.92
N ALA A 25 -22.62 -6.05 34.72
CA ALA A 25 -23.09 -5.37 33.51
C ALA A 25 -22.49 -3.97 33.37
N ALA A 26 -22.44 -3.18 34.45
CA ALA A 26 -21.83 -1.86 34.44
C ALA A 26 -20.33 -1.92 34.15
N ALA A 27 -19.61 -2.88 34.75
CA ALA A 27 -18.18 -3.08 34.51
C ALA A 27 -17.90 -3.48 33.05
N GLY A 28 -18.69 -4.39 32.46
CA GLY A 28 -18.55 -4.79 31.07
C GLY A 28 -18.79 -3.64 30.09
N ILE A 29 -19.81 -2.81 30.34
CA ILE A 29 -20.06 -1.60 29.54
C ILE A 29 -18.89 -0.63 29.64
N TRP A 30 -18.38 -0.37 30.84
CA TRP A 30 -17.24 0.53 31.05
C TRP A 30 -15.99 0.05 30.31
N LEU A 31 -15.60 -1.21 30.45
CA LEU A 31 -14.47 -1.82 29.74
C LEU A 31 -14.60 -1.65 28.23
N HIS A 32 -15.78 -1.96 27.68
CA HIS A 32 -16.04 -1.84 26.26
C HIS A 32 -15.90 -0.41 25.72
N PHE A 33 -16.39 0.59 26.46
CA PHE A 33 -16.23 1.99 26.06
C PHE A 33 -14.80 2.49 26.24
N HIS A 34 -14.11 2.04 27.28
CA HIS A 34 -12.73 2.39 27.56
C HIS A 34 -11.79 1.87 26.45
N ASP A 35 -11.92 0.60 26.07
CA ASP A 35 -11.10 -0.01 25.02
C ASP A 35 -11.32 0.66 23.66
N ARG A 36 -12.58 0.96 23.31
CA ARG A 36 -12.90 1.75 22.11
C ARG A 36 -12.32 3.15 22.13
N GLY A 37 -12.11 3.74 23.31
CA GLY A 37 -11.46 5.05 23.45
C GLY A 37 -9.97 4.96 23.13
N VAL A 38 -9.29 3.97 23.69
CA VAL A 38 -7.84 3.75 23.50
C VAL A 38 -7.51 3.43 22.05
N ILE A 39 -8.29 2.56 21.40
CA ILE A 39 -8.08 2.19 19.99
C ILE A 39 -8.24 3.41 19.07
N ARG A 40 -9.31 4.20 19.25
CA ARG A 40 -9.55 5.41 18.44
C ARG A 40 -8.44 6.45 18.60
N GLU A 41 -7.90 6.60 19.80
CA GLU A 41 -6.77 7.50 20.04
C GLU A 41 -5.49 7.01 19.35
N HIS A 42 -5.26 5.70 19.34
CA HIS A 42 -4.13 5.10 18.63
C HIS A 42 -4.26 5.26 17.10
N GLU A 43 -5.44 4.96 16.55
CA GLU A 43 -5.73 5.12 15.13
C GLU A 43 -5.60 6.59 14.68
N ARG A 44 -6.07 7.54 15.48
CA ARG A 44 -5.89 8.98 15.21
C ARG A 44 -4.43 9.39 15.11
N LYS A 45 -3.56 8.84 15.97
CA LYS A 45 -2.11 9.11 15.92
C LYS A 45 -1.49 8.53 14.66
N ILE A 46 -1.88 7.32 14.27
CA ILE A 46 -1.43 6.70 13.01
C ILE A 46 -1.91 7.52 11.81
N GLU A 47 -3.17 7.93 11.81
CA GLU A 47 -3.77 8.68 10.69
C GLU A 47 -3.14 10.07 10.54
N ALA A 48 -2.84 10.75 11.65
CA ALA A 48 -2.11 12.01 11.66
C ALA A 48 -0.69 11.85 11.10
N ALA A 49 0.03 10.78 11.49
CA ALA A 49 1.37 10.49 10.94
C ALA A 49 1.30 10.11 9.45
N ALA A 50 0.29 9.35 9.05
CA ALA A 50 0.06 8.94 7.66
C ALA A 50 -0.34 10.12 6.77
N ALA A 51 -1.00 11.16 7.29
CA ALA A 51 -1.36 12.35 6.54
C ALA A 51 -0.11 13.06 5.99
N ALA A 52 0.91 13.27 6.82
CA ALA A 52 2.18 13.86 6.40
C ALA A 52 2.90 12.98 5.36
N ALA A 53 2.90 11.66 5.54
CA ALA A 53 3.49 10.73 4.56
C ALA A 53 2.74 10.72 3.22
N ARG A 54 1.41 10.92 3.22
CA ARG A 54 0.61 11.00 1.99
C ARG A 54 0.92 12.25 1.18
N GLU A 55 1.19 13.37 1.85
CA GLU A 55 1.58 14.63 1.21
C GLU A 55 2.95 14.49 0.53
N GLN A 56 3.95 13.96 1.24
CA GLN A 56 5.27 13.66 0.67
C GLN A 56 5.20 12.68 -0.51
N ALA A 57 4.42 11.60 -0.37
CA ALA A 57 4.21 10.66 -1.47
C ALA A 57 3.44 11.28 -2.64
N GLY A 58 2.69 12.36 -2.43
CA GLY A 58 2.07 13.14 -3.51
C GLY A 58 3.12 13.92 -4.30
N ASP A 59 3.98 14.64 -3.60
CA ASP A 59 5.08 15.42 -4.19
C ASP A 59 6.07 14.52 -4.95
N GLU A 60 6.45 13.38 -4.36
CA GLU A 60 7.32 12.39 -5.00
C GLU A 60 6.69 11.85 -6.30
N ARG A 61 5.38 11.56 -6.31
CA ARG A 61 4.68 11.09 -7.52
C ARG A 61 4.67 12.12 -8.62
N VAL A 62 4.49 13.40 -8.28
CA VAL A 62 4.55 14.49 -9.27
C VAL A 62 5.97 14.64 -9.82
N HIS A 63 6.97 14.59 -8.94
CA HIS A 63 8.37 14.67 -9.34
C HIS A 63 8.78 13.49 -10.25
N ASP A 64 8.39 12.27 -9.88
CA ASP A 64 8.65 11.07 -10.68
C ASP A 64 7.95 11.11 -12.03
N ALA A 65 6.71 11.59 -12.09
CA ALA A 65 5.99 11.77 -13.34
C ALA A 65 6.71 12.76 -14.25
N ALA A 66 7.16 13.90 -13.72
CA ALA A 66 7.91 14.90 -14.47
C ALA A 66 9.27 14.37 -14.94
N ALA A 67 9.99 13.66 -14.07
CA ALA A 67 11.28 13.05 -14.41
C ALA A 67 11.14 11.98 -15.50
N ASN A 68 10.10 11.14 -15.42
CA ASN A 68 9.83 10.12 -16.44
C ASN A 68 9.42 10.76 -17.77
N ALA A 69 8.55 11.76 -17.76
CA ALA A 69 8.16 12.48 -18.98
C ALA A 69 9.37 13.12 -19.67
N LYS A 70 10.30 13.70 -18.88
CA LYS A 70 11.56 14.23 -19.42
C LYS A 70 12.43 13.13 -20.03
N ARG A 71 12.63 12.01 -19.34
CA ARG A 71 13.42 10.88 -19.85
C ARG A 71 12.85 10.31 -21.14
N GLU A 72 11.53 10.20 -21.24
CA GLU A 72 10.85 9.76 -22.45
C GLU A 72 11.09 10.73 -23.60
N GLY A 73 10.97 12.04 -23.33
CA GLY A 73 11.28 13.09 -24.30
C GLY A 73 12.74 13.08 -24.75
N ASP A 74 13.69 12.94 -23.82
CA ASP A 74 15.12 12.86 -24.11
C ASP A 74 15.44 11.60 -24.93
N MET A 75 14.78 10.46 -24.66
CA MET A 75 14.92 9.23 -25.43
C MET A 75 14.39 9.39 -26.86
N HIS A 76 13.17 9.92 -27.03
CA HIS A 76 12.62 10.19 -28.35
C HIS A 76 13.49 11.16 -29.13
N HIS A 77 13.94 12.25 -28.50
CA HIS A 77 14.85 13.19 -29.12
C HIS A 77 16.15 12.53 -29.56
N ALA A 78 16.75 11.67 -28.73
CA ALA A 78 17.95 10.93 -29.08
C ALA A 78 17.73 9.96 -30.26
N ILE A 79 16.55 9.34 -30.35
CA ILE A 79 16.17 8.47 -31.48
C ILE A 79 15.97 9.30 -32.76
N ASP A 80 15.23 10.41 -32.67
CA ASP A 80 14.87 11.25 -33.81
C ASP A 80 16.07 12.03 -34.36
N THR A 81 17.01 12.41 -33.49
CA THR A 81 18.25 13.10 -33.88
C THR A 81 19.41 12.15 -34.15
N ALA A 82 19.28 10.85 -33.89
CA ALA A 82 20.29 9.88 -34.26
C ALA A 82 20.43 9.88 -35.78
N ALA A 83 21.66 10.09 -36.26
CA ALA A 83 21.96 10.00 -37.68
C ALA A 83 21.58 8.60 -38.20
N PRO A 84 20.73 8.49 -39.24
CA PRO A 84 20.41 7.19 -39.83
C PRO A 84 21.67 6.66 -40.50
N GLY A 85 22.25 5.60 -39.95
CA GLY A 85 23.37 4.89 -40.58
C GLY A 85 24.66 4.76 -39.76
N GLY A 86 24.67 5.08 -38.47
CA GLY A 86 25.78 4.68 -37.59
C GLY A 86 25.87 3.16 -37.50
N ALA A 87 26.78 2.54 -38.26
CA ALA A 87 27.02 1.11 -38.17
C ALA A 87 27.43 0.75 -36.72
N LEU A 88 26.63 -0.08 -36.06
CA LEU A 88 26.99 -0.67 -34.77
C LEU A 88 28.37 -1.33 -34.89
N SER A 89 29.26 -1.06 -33.93
CA SER A 89 30.53 -1.77 -33.88
C SER A 89 30.27 -3.28 -33.85
N PRO A 90 31.17 -4.12 -34.42
CA PRO A 90 30.97 -5.57 -34.46
C PRO A 90 30.69 -6.17 -33.07
N ALA A 91 31.34 -5.65 -32.03
CA ALA A 91 31.12 -6.05 -30.64
C ALA A 91 29.73 -5.63 -30.11
N ALA A 92 29.28 -4.41 -30.37
CA ALA A 92 27.96 -3.93 -29.96
C ALA A 92 26.83 -4.71 -30.65
N ARG A 93 27.02 -5.05 -31.93
CA ARG A 93 26.10 -5.88 -32.70
C ARG A 93 26.02 -7.31 -32.15
N ALA A 94 27.16 -7.94 -31.85
CA ALA A 94 27.19 -9.29 -31.28
C ALA A 94 26.46 -9.35 -29.93
N LEU A 95 26.69 -8.36 -29.06
CA LEU A 95 26.03 -8.27 -27.75
C LEU A 95 24.53 -8.01 -27.87
N ALA A 96 24.11 -7.15 -28.80
CA ALA A 96 22.69 -6.91 -29.07
C ALA A 96 21.98 -8.16 -29.60
N CYS A 97 22.62 -8.90 -30.52
CA CYS A 97 22.09 -10.15 -31.04
C CYS A 97 21.98 -11.24 -29.97
N GLU A 98 22.92 -11.30 -29.02
CA GLU A 98 22.86 -12.25 -27.91
C GLU A 98 21.71 -11.94 -26.94
N ARG A 99 21.49 -10.66 -26.62
CA ARG A 99 20.33 -10.23 -25.83
C ARG A 99 19.01 -10.58 -26.51
N LEU A 100 18.92 -10.39 -27.83
CA LEU A 100 17.72 -10.75 -28.59
C LEU A 100 17.47 -12.27 -28.59
N ARG A 101 18.52 -13.09 -28.68
CA ARG A 101 18.42 -14.55 -28.55
C ARG A 101 17.89 -14.98 -27.18
N GLN A 102 18.33 -14.34 -26.10
CA GLN A 102 17.81 -14.60 -24.75
C GLN A 102 16.30 -14.32 -24.63
N HIS A 103 15.78 -13.40 -25.45
CA HIS A 103 14.35 -13.10 -25.55
C HIS A 103 13.62 -13.89 -26.66
N GLY A 104 14.26 -14.92 -27.24
CA GLY A 104 13.67 -15.78 -28.27
C GLY A 104 13.47 -15.10 -29.63
N ARG A 105 14.14 -13.97 -29.89
CA ARG A 105 14.06 -13.22 -31.15
C ARG A 105 15.39 -13.27 -31.89
N THR A 106 15.39 -13.74 -33.13
CA THR A 106 16.58 -13.77 -34.00
C THR A 106 16.30 -13.05 -35.32
N PRO A 107 16.52 -11.72 -35.39
CA PRO A 107 16.33 -10.97 -36.62
C PRO A 107 17.36 -11.38 -37.68
N ALA A 108 17.06 -11.13 -38.96
CA ALA A 108 17.93 -11.50 -40.10
C ALA A 108 19.35 -10.95 -39.97
N ALA A 109 19.50 -9.72 -39.46
CA ALA A 109 20.80 -9.09 -39.21
C ALA A 109 21.68 -9.79 -38.14
N CYS A 110 21.11 -10.72 -37.37
CA CYS A 110 21.80 -11.52 -36.35
C CYS A 110 22.02 -12.99 -36.75
N ARG A 111 21.58 -13.37 -37.96
CA ARG A 111 21.92 -14.66 -38.56
C ARG A 111 23.30 -14.50 -39.19
N SER A 112 24.25 -15.33 -38.78
CA SER A 112 25.53 -15.40 -39.47
C SER A 112 25.28 -15.86 -40.91
N ASP A 113 25.80 -15.15 -41.91
CA ASP A 113 25.79 -15.52 -43.35
C ASP A 113 26.51 -16.85 -43.66
N ARG A 114 26.83 -17.65 -42.64
CA ARG A 114 27.44 -18.96 -42.76
C ARG A 114 26.38 -20.00 -42.40
N GLY A 115 25.44 -20.19 -43.32
CA GLY A 115 24.76 -21.48 -43.49
C GLY A 115 25.56 -22.26 -44.52
N ASP A 116 25.93 -23.48 -44.14
CA ASP A 116 26.41 -24.63 -44.92
C ASP A 116 26.34 -24.52 -46.45
#